data_AF-A0A261QWW7-F1
#
_entry.id   AF-A0A261QWW7-F1
#
_cell.length_a   1.000
_cell.length_b   1.000
_cell.length_c   1.000
_cell.angle_alpha   90.00
_cell.angle_beta   90.00
_cell.angle_gamma   90.00
#
_symmetry.space_group_name_H-M   'P 1'
#
loop_
_entity.id
_entity.type
_entity.pdbx_description
1 polymer ?
#
loop_
_entity_poly.entity_id
_entity_poly.type
_entity_poly.pdbx_seq_one_letter_code
_entity_poly.pdbx_strand_id
1 'polypeptide(L)'
;MGFTRRQMLTGTSTRASARRPPPDSPWRAHAGPACLAWRGIECRLCAERCDAGAIAFAAQTRGPARPGVDASRCTGCGECLPACPVNALVPEPA
;
A
#
# COMPACT_ATOMS: atom_id res chain seq x y z
N MET A 1 24.85 -3.17 -21.86
CA MET A 1 24.16 -2.26 -20.93
C MET A 1 23.56 -1.13 -21.77
N GLY A 2 22.35 -1.31 -22.31
CA GLY A 2 21.84 -0.40 -23.33
C GLY A 2 20.32 -0.37 -23.34
N PHE A 3 19.75 0.64 -22.71
CA PHE A 3 18.38 1.05 -22.96
C PHE A 3 18.36 1.69 -24.34
N THR A 4 17.76 1.03 -25.33
CA THR A 4 17.69 1.55 -26.70
C THR A 4 16.62 2.64 -26.79
N ARG A 5 16.91 3.72 -27.52
CA ARG A 5 16.07 4.92 -27.68
C ARG A 5 14.62 4.64 -28.14
N ARG A 6 14.35 3.45 -28.67
CA ARG A 6 13.01 2.96 -29.05
C ARG A 6 12.10 2.62 -27.86
N GLN A 7 12.63 2.37 -26.66
CA GLN A 7 11.82 2.05 -25.47
C GLN A 7 11.06 3.25 -24.86
N MET A 8 11.43 4.49 -25.22
CA MET A 8 10.74 5.69 -24.73
C MET A 8 9.47 6.03 -25.53
N LEU A 9 9.34 5.56 -26.77
CA LEU A 9 8.25 5.94 -27.67
C LEU A 9 7.03 5.00 -27.61
N THR A 10 7.19 3.78 -27.07
CA THR A 10 6.10 2.78 -26.95
C THR A 10 5.50 2.68 -25.54
N GLY A 11 5.92 3.52 -24.59
CA GLY A 11 5.34 3.56 -23.23
C GLY A 11 5.41 2.24 -22.45
N THR A 12 6.23 1.28 -22.86
CA THR A 12 6.34 -0.03 -22.19
C THR A 12 7.42 0.02 -21.11
N SER A 13 7.12 0.76 -20.04
CA SER A 13 7.86 0.67 -18.78
C SER A 13 7.69 -0.73 -18.20
N THR A 14 8.72 -1.56 -18.28
CA THR A 14 8.74 -2.94 -17.77
C THR A 14 8.74 -3.04 -16.24
N ARG A 15 8.25 -2.05 -15.49
CA ARG A 15 8.16 -2.10 -14.01
C ARG A 15 6.77 -2.31 -13.41
N ALA A 16 5.69 -2.32 -14.19
CA ALA A 16 4.34 -2.48 -13.65
C ALA A 16 3.70 -3.84 -13.98
N SER A 17 4.51 -4.91 -14.02
CA SER A 17 3.99 -6.27 -14.16
C SER A 17 3.22 -6.63 -12.90
N ALA A 18 1.90 -6.58 -13.02
CA ALA A 18 0.88 -7.00 -12.07
C ALA A 18 1.20 -8.36 -11.45
N ARG A 19 2.04 -8.37 -10.41
CA ARG A 19 2.25 -9.55 -9.58
C ARG A 19 1.00 -9.71 -8.73
N ARG A 20 0.00 -10.40 -9.30
CA ARG A 20 -1.15 -10.92 -8.57
C ARG A 20 -0.63 -11.69 -7.36
N PRO A 21 -0.94 -11.26 -6.13
CA PRO A 21 -0.38 -11.88 -4.95
C PRO A 21 -1.05 -13.22 -4.62
N PRO A 22 -0.34 -14.10 -3.90
CA PRO A 22 -0.89 -15.36 -3.43
C PRO A 22 -2.05 -15.12 -2.43
N PRO A 23 -3.17 -15.85 -2.55
CA PRO A 23 -4.38 -15.66 -1.74
C PRO A 23 -4.30 -16.21 -0.30
N ASP A 24 -3.13 -16.66 0.14
CA ASP A 24 -2.94 -17.44 1.38
C ASP A 24 -1.96 -16.81 2.37
N SER A 25 -1.75 -15.49 2.31
CA SER A 25 -0.90 -14.85 3.32
C SER A 25 -1.47 -15.09 4.72
N PRO A 26 -0.68 -15.59 5.69
CA PRO A 26 -1.19 -15.94 7.01
C PRO A 26 -1.60 -14.71 7.83
N TRP A 27 -1.30 -13.51 7.33
CA TRP A 27 -1.59 -12.24 7.98
C TRP A 27 -1.79 -11.11 6.95
N ARG A 28 -2.42 -10.03 7.39
CA ARG A 28 -2.64 -8.77 6.66
C ARG A 28 -2.25 -7.58 7.52
N ALA A 29 -1.89 -6.48 6.88
CA ALA A 29 -1.65 -5.24 7.58
C ALA A 29 -2.97 -4.62 8.08
N HIS A 30 -2.96 -4.09 9.29
CA HIS A 30 -4.08 -3.37 9.90
C HIS A 30 -3.62 -2.01 10.42
N ALA A 31 -4.38 -0.95 10.12
CA ALA A 31 -4.10 0.40 10.62
C ALA A 31 -4.72 0.60 12.01
N GLY A 32 -3.89 0.55 13.04
CA GLY A 32 -4.30 0.76 14.41
C GLY A 32 -4.66 2.23 14.73
N PRO A 33 -5.12 2.50 15.96
CA PRO A 33 -5.65 3.80 16.39
C PRO A 33 -4.60 4.93 16.40
N ALA A 34 -3.31 4.58 16.41
CA ALA A 34 -2.22 5.56 16.35
C ALA A 34 -2.00 6.16 14.94
N CYS A 35 -2.73 5.69 13.91
CA CYS A 35 -2.55 6.20 12.54
C CYS A 35 -2.86 7.70 12.49
N LEU A 36 -1.94 8.45 11.88
CA LEU A 36 -2.05 9.91 11.73
C LEU A 36 -3.31 10.35 10.98
N ALA A 37 -3.83 9.50 10.09
CA ALA A 37 -5.07 9.75 9.36
C ALA A 37 -6.30 9.85 10.28
N TRP A 38 -6.32 9.14 11.42
CA TRP A 38 -7.39 9.29 12.43
C TRP A 38 -7.41 10.69 13.05
N ARG A 39 -6.25 11.38 13.01
CA ARG A 39 -6.07 12.76 13.50
C ARG A 39 -6.14 13.80 12.37
N GLY A 40 -6.52 13.39 11.16
CA GLY A 40 -6.62 14.26 9.99
C GLY A 40 -5.32 14.66 9.33
N ILE A 41 -4.24 13.91 9.58
CA ILE A 41 -2.95 14.13 8.93
C ILE A 41 -2.79 13.12 7.79
N GLU A 42 -2.55 13.65 6.59
CA GLU A 42 -2.41 12.84 5.36
C GLU A 42 -0.94 12.41 5.17
N CYS A 43 -0.57 11.26 5.74
CA CYS A 43 0.79 10.72 5.65
C CYS A 43 0.98 9.80 4.42
N ARG A 44 0.01 8.92 4.15
CA ARG A 44 -0.06 7.94 3.03
C ARG A 44 1.15 7.05 2.77
N LEU A 45 2.23 7.15 3.54
CA LEU A 45 3.52 6.52 3.25
C LEU A 45 3.43 4.99 3.14
N CYS A 46 2.56 4.36 3.93
CA CYS A 46 2.30 2.93 3.82
C CYS A 46 1.59 2.53 2.52
N ALA A 47 0.69 3.36 1.99
CA ALA A 47 0.05 3.13 0.70
C ALA A 47 1.03 3.30 -0.45
N GLU A 48 1.88 4.33 -0.39
CA GLU A 48 2.96 4.54 -1.37
C GLU A 48 3.94 3.37 -1.41
N ARG A 49 4.22 2.74 -0.26
CA ARG A 49 5.10 1.57 -0.18
C ARG A 49 4.41 0.26 -0.54
N CYS A 50 3.09 0.24 -0.67
CA CYS A 50 2.33 -0.95 -1.00
C CYS A 50 2.28 -1.16 -2.51
N ASP A 51 3.23 -1.93 -3.04
CA ASP A 51 3.28 -2.26 -4.48
C ASP A 51 2.00 -2.97 -4.99
N ALA A 52 1.32 -3.72 -4.12
CA ALA A 52 0.05 -4.36 -4.45
C ALA A 52 -1.14 -3.40 -4.51
N GLY A 53 -0.98 -2.15 -4.03
CA GLY A 53 -2.06 -1.17 -3.92
C GLY A 53 -3.20 -1.63 -3.01
N ALA A 54 -2.88 -2.41 -1.97
CA ALA A 54 -3.87 -2.94 -1.04
C ALA A 54 -4.28 -1.93 0.04
N ILE A 55 -3.46 -0.92 0.30
CA ILE A 55 -3.74 0.10 1.33
C ILE A 55 -4.30 1.34 0.63
N ALA A 56 -5.49 1.76 1.04
CA ALA A 56 -6.18 2.93 0.52
C ALA A 56 -6.60 3.86 1.66
N PHE A 57 -6.77 5.15 1.34
CA PHE A 57 -7.35 6.12 2.25
C PHE A 57 -8.66 6.59 1.65
N ALA A 58 -9.76 6.09 2.20
CA ALA A 58 -11.09 6.40 1.72
C ALA A 58 -11.46 7.82 2.13
N ALA A 59 -11.88 8.63 1.16
CA ALA A 59 -12.45 9.94 1.44
C ALA A 59 -13.77 9.76 2.18
N GLN A 60 -13.98 10.56 3.23
CA GLN A 60 -15.21 10.52 4.02
C GLN A 60 -16.08 11.72 3.65
N THR A 61 -17.41 11.55 3.62
CA THR A 61 -18.36 12.66 3.43
C THR A 61 -18.19 13.75 4.48
N ARG A 62 -17.77 13.36 5.70
CA ARG A 62 -17.45 14.26 6.79
C ARG A 62 -16.26 13.71 7.58
N GLY A 63 -15.27 14.56 7.82
CA GLY A 63 -14.06 14.20 8.55
C GLY A 63 -12.90 13.77 7.65
N PRO A 64 -11.78 13.35 8.26
CA PRO A 64 -10.56 13.03 7.51
C PRO A 64 -10.67 11.70 6.78
N ALA A 65 -9.80 11.51 5.78
CA ALA A 65 -9.69 10.24 5.08
C ALA A 65 -9.31 9.12 6.05
N ARG A 66 -9.91 7.94 5.88
CA ARG A 66 -9.67 6.79 6.76
C ARG A 66 -8.82 5.74 6.07
N PRO A 67 -7.77 5.23 6.75
CA PRO A 67 -6.97 4.14 6.21
C PRO A 67 -7.80 2.86 6.18
N GLY A 68 -7.66 2.10 5.09
CA GLY A 68 -8.26 0.79 4.91
C GLY A 68 -7.32 -0.13 4.15
N VAL A 69 -7.39 -1.43 4.45
CA VAL A 69 -6.61 -2.46 3.76
C VAL A 69 -7.58 -3.41 3.07
N ASP A 70 -7.45 -3.52 1.75
CA ASP A 70 -8.18 -4.50 0.93
C ASP A 70 -7.55 -5.88 1.11
N ALA A 71 -8.26 -6.75 1.83
CA ALA A 71 -7.83 -8.12 2.10
C ALA A 71 -7.62 -8.94 0.82
N SER A 72 -8.34 -8.64 -0.27
CA SER A 72 -8.23 -9.37 -1.54
C SER A 72 -6.95 -9.03 -2.30
N ARG A 73 -6.32 -7.90 -1.97
CA ARG A 73 -5.09 -7.40 -2.60
C ARG A 73 -3.88 -7.46 -1.69
N CYS A 74 -4.08 -7.55 -0.37
CA CYS A 74 -2.99 -7.62 0.58
C CYS A 74 -2.20 -8.92 0.40
N THR A 75 -0.88 -8.80 0.28
CA THR A 75 0.02 -9.93 0.03
C THR A 75 0.68 -10.44 1.32
N GLY A 76 0.56 -9.66 2.40
CA GLY A 76 1.37 -9.80 3.62
C GLY A 76 2.88 -9.64 3.38
N CYS A 77 3.33 -8.89 2.38
CA CYS A 77 4.77 -8.61 2.17
C CYS A 77 5.39 -7.79 3.30
N GLY A 78 4.59 -7.01 4.04
CA GLY A 78 5.02 -6.24 5.19
C GLY A 78 5.88 -5.01 4.91
N GLU A 79 6.09 -4.62 3.64
CA GLU A 79 6.88 -3.43 3.30
C GLU A 79 6.29 -2.12 3.87
N CYS A 80 4.99 -2.11 4.13
CA CYS A 80 4.29 -0.99 4.76
C CYS A 80 4.62 -0.82 6.26
N LEU A 81 5.03 -1.88 6.97
CA LEU A 81 5.30 -1.85 8.42
C LEU A 81 6.47 -0.92 8.76
N PRO A 82 7.70 -1.11 8.21
CA PRO A 82 8.82 -0.22 8.51
C PRO A 82 8.66 1.18 7.89
N ALA A 83 7.77 1.34 6.92
CA ALA A 83 7.47 2.64 6.31
C ALA A 83 6.60 3.53 7.21
N CYS A 84 5.95 3.00 8.24
CA CYS A 84 5.08 3.78 9.11
C CYS A 84 5.91 4.58 10.14
N PRO A 85 5.94 5.93 10.08
CA PRO A 85 6.80 6.74 10.95
C PRO A 85 6.36 6.73 12.42
N VAL A 86 5.12 6.30 12.68
CA VAL A 86 4.51 6.22 14.01
C VAL A 86 4.20 4.78 14.44
N ASN A 87 4.69 3.78 13.70
CA ASN A 87 4.47 2.35 13.99
C ASN A 87 2.99 2.00 14.23
N ALA A 88 2.07 2.63 13.49
CA ALA A 88 0.63 2.44 13.66
C ALA A 88 0.07 1.24 12.89
N LEU A 89 0.86 0.58 12.04
CA LEU A 89 0.45 -0.63 11.35
C LEU A 89 0.85 -1.87 12.15
N VAL A 90 -0.08 -2.82 12.28
CA VAL A 90 0.14 -4.10 12.95
C VAL A 90 -0.21 -5.25 12.01
N PRO A 91 0.51 -6.39 12.07
CA PRO A 91 0.09 -7.60 11.39
C PRO A 91 -1.08 -8.25 12.13
N GLU A 92 -2.22 -8.41 11.47
CA GLU A 92 -3.36 -9.19 11.95
C GLU A 92 -3.47 -10.49 11.16
N PRO A 93 -3.86 -11.62 11.79
CA PRO A 93 -4.10 -12.87 11.06
C PRO A 93 -5.18 -12.66 9.98
N ALA A 94 -4.96 -13.29 8.83
CA ALA A 94 -5.87 -13.19 7.67
C ALA A 94 -7.15 -14.01 7.90
#